data_AF-A0A0P6YEN1-F1
#
_entry.id   AF-A0A0P6YEN1-F1
#
_cell.length_a   1.000
_cell.length_b   1.000
_cell.length_c   1.000
_cell.angle_alpha   90.00
_cell.angle_beta   90.00
_cell.angle_gamma   90.00
#
_symmetry.space_group_name_H-M   'P 1'
#
loop_
_entity.id
_entity.type
_entity.pdbx_description
1 polymer ?
#
loop_
_entity_poly.entity_id
_entity_poly.type
_entity_poly.pdbx_seq_one_letter_code
_entity_poly.pdbx_strand_id
1 'polypeptide(L)'
;MSDSTNQEAVLASQIQTLVELSEDDLFRKLGIQVKQAEEADAAQLEAAQANGAFAEPAEIEMGLGKDLRAFGARWWAEIEPKLYNLLCSSESSERSQILAQLPAAKGGTATAVVGGDSGNAAADNIATALAPLLIGLLPFNLPIIASVGATIAAKMILSSGLKTTCDMWQESIEAREAAKAKTEAKPAE
;
A
#
# COMPACT_ATOMS: atom_id res chain seq x y z
N MET A 1 22.99 9.51 -10.60
CA MET A 1 22.48 10.41 -9.55
C MET A 1 21.20 11.15 -9.95
N SER A 2 20.72 11.04 -11.20
CA SER A 2 19.49 11.72 -11.67
C SER A 2 18.20 10.91 -11.54
N ASP A 3 18.27 9.58 -11.38
CA ASP A 3 17.08 8.72 -11.32
C ASP A 3 16.37 8.74 -9.96
N SER A 4 17.11 8.79 -8.85
CA SER A 4 16.53 8.77 -7.48
C SER A 4 15.65 9.98 -7.21
N THR A 5 16.08 11.18 -7.61
CA THR A 5 15.33 12.42 -7.40
C THR A 5 14.07 12.49 -8.26
N ASN A 6 14.11 11.93 -9.48
CA ASN A 6 12.93 11.84 -10.33
C ASN A 6 11.92 10.83 -9.77
N GLN A 7 12.39 9.70 -9.24
CA GLN A 7 11.52 8.68 -8.65
C GLN A 7 10.83 9.18 -7.37
N GLU A 8 11.57 9.88 -6.50
CA GLU A 8 11.00 10.53 -5.31
C GLU A 8 9.93 11.58 -5.68
N ALA A 9 10.18 12.40 -6.69
CA ALA A 9 9.21 13.39 -7.17
C ALA A 9 7.95 12.75 -7.77
N VAL A 10 8.11 11.65 -8.51
CA VAL A 10 6.99 10.86 -9.05
C VAL A 10 6.16 10.27 -7.93
N LEU A 11 6.78 9.66 -6.92
CA LEU A 11 6.10 9.10 -5.76
C LEU A 11 5.33 10.17 -4.97
N ALA A 12 5.97 11.29 -4.64
CA ALA A 12 5.33 12.37 -3.90
C ALA A 12 4.11 12.93 -4.65
N SER A 13 4.25 13.17 -5.96
CA SER A 13 3.14 13.64 -6.81
C SER A 13 1.98 12.63 -6.85
N GLN A 14 2.28 11.33 -6.99
CA GLN A 14 1.26 10.29 -6.93
C GLN A 14 0.54 10.28 -5.58
N ILE A 15 1.28 10.29 -4.48
CA ILE A 15 0.72 10.22 -3.13
C ILE A 15 -0.20 11.39 -2.84
N GLN A 16 0.17 12.61 -3.23
CA GLN A 16 -0.68 13.79 -3.10
C GLN A 16 -2.06 13.61 -3.74
N THR A 17 -2.12 12.96 -4.91
CA THR A 17 -3.40 12.63 -5.55
C THR A 17 -4.14 11.48 -4.87
N LEU A 18 -3.39 10.50 -4.34
CA LEU A 18 -3.96 9.30 -3.72
C LEU A 18 -4.56 9.59 -2.34
N VAL A 19 -3.99 10.49 -1.55
CA VAL A 19 -4.49 10.80 -0.20
C VAL A 19 -5.88 11.42 -0.21
N GLU A 20 -6.30 12.02 -1.33
CA GLU A 20 -7.64 12.57 -1.51
C GLU A 20 -8.70 11.49 -1.82
N LEU A 21 -8.27 10.30 -2.27
CA LEU A 21 -9.16 9.22 -2.65
C LEU A 21 -9.76 8.50 -1.42
N SER A 22 -10.96 7.96 -1.60
CA SER A 22 -11.55 7.04 -0.62
C SER A 22 -10.77 5.72 -0.58
N GLU A 23 -10.90 4.97 0.52
CA GLU A 23 -10.28 3.63 0.62
C GLU A 23 -10.77 2.69 -0.50
N ASP A 24 -12.05 2.77 -0.85
CA ASP A 24 -12.65 2.01 -1.96
C ASP A 24 -12.01 2.37 -3.30
N ASP A 25 -11.76 3.65 -3.56
CA ASP A 25 -11.07 4.13 -4.76
C ASP A 25 -9.60 3.70 -4.78
N LEU A 26 -8.93 3.68 -3.62
CA LEU A 26 -7.55 3.19 -3.50
C LEU A 26 -7.46 1.70 -3.83
N PHE A 27 -8.35 0.87 -3.28
CA PHE A 27 -8.40 -0.54 -3.64
C PHE A 27 -8.73 -0.74 -5.12
N ARG A 28 -9.67 0.04 -5.68
CA ARG A 28 -9.94 0.00 -7.12
C ARG A 28 -8.68 0.33 -7.92
N LYS A 29 -7.96 1.40 -7.57
CA LYS A 29 -6.75 1.84 -8.26
C LYS A 29 -5.62 0.81 -8.15
N LEU A 30 -5.45 0.19 -6.98
CA LEU A 30 -4.55 -0.94 -6.81
C LEU A 30 -4.90 -2.08 -7.78
N GLY A 31 -6.19 -2.43 -7.85
CA GLY A 31 -6.66 -3.48 -8.74
C GLY A 31 -6.40 -3.20 -10.22
N ILE A 32 -6.60 -1.97 -10.69
CA ILE A 32 -6.31 -1.55 -12.08
C ILE A 32 -4.83 -1.75 -12.39
N GLN A 33 -3.96 -1.15 -11.57
CA GLN A 33 -2.52 -1.10 -11.85
C GLN A 33 -1.88 -2.48 -11.75
N VAL A 34 -2.30 -3.31 -10.80
CA VAL A 34 -1.86 -4.70 -10.69
C VAL A 34 -2.30 -5.50 -11.91
N LYS A 35 -3.56 -5.38 -12.32
CA LYS A 35 -4.07 -6.16 -13.43
C LYS A 35 -3.35 -5.82 -14.74
N GLN A 36 -3.11 -4.53 -14.96
CA GLN A 36 -2.28 -4.07 -16.09
C GLN A 36 -0.85 -4.62 -15.97
N ALA A 37 -0.27 -4.70 -14.77
CA ALA A 37 1.06 -5.29 -14.56
C ALA A 37 1.12 -6.79 -14.86
N GLU A 38 0.08 -7.55 -14.50
CA GLU A 38 0.00 -9.00 -14.77
C GLU A 38 -0.17 -9.31 -16.27
N GLU A 39 -0.82 -8.42 -17.02
CA GLU A 39 -1.07 -8.57 -18.46
C GLU A 39 0.00 -7.91 -19.34
N ALA A 40 0.88 -7.08 -18.76
CA ALA A 40 1.88 -6.32 -19.48
C ALA A 40 3.08 -7.17 -19.93
N ASP A 41 3.61 -6.85 -21.12
CA ASP A 41 4.93 -7.31 -21.54
C ASP A 41 6.07 -6.53 -20.86
N ALA A 42 7.30 -6.97 -21.09
CA ALA A 42 8.49 -6.36 -20.47
C ALA A 42 8.67 -4.87 -20.87
N ALA A 43 8.34 -4.48 -22.11
CA ALA A 43 8.50 -3.12 -22.56
C ALA A 43 7.42 -2.20 -21.95
N GLN A 44 6.20 -2.71 -21.80
CA GLN A 44 5.11 -2.02 -21.13
C GLN A 44 5.40 -1.84 -19.63
N LEU A 45 5.96 -2.85 -18.96
CA LEU A 45 6.39 -2.76 -17.56
C LEU A 45 7.51 -1.74 -17.38
N GLU A 46 8.54 -1.76 -18.23
CA GLU A 46 9.64 -0.79 -18.18
C GLU A 46 9.13 0.64 -18.38
N ALA A 47 8.23 0.85 -19.34
CA ALA A 47 7.59 2.15 -19.55
C ALA A 47 6.77 2.59 -18.33
N ALA A 48 6.01 1.69 -17.71
CA ALA A 48 5.22 1.99 -16.51
C ALA A 48 6.10 2.27 -15.28
N GLN A 49 7.25 1.60 -15.15
CA GLN A 49 8.24 1.91 -14.11
C GLN A 49 8.84 3.31 -14.31
N ALA A 50 9.21 3.65 -15.54
CA ALA A 50 9.78 4.96 -15.88
C ALA A 50 8.76 6.11 -15.72
N ASN A 51 7.50 5.87 -16.12
CA ASN A 51 6.41 6.84 -15.99
C ASN A 51 5.77 6.85 -14.58
N GLY A 52 6.12 5.87 -13.75
CA GLY A 52 5.57 5.66 -12.41
C GLY A 52 4.23 4.92 -12.35
N ALA A 53 3.48 4.81 -13.44
CA ALA A 53 2.19 4.13 -13.51
C ALA A 53 1.86 3.67 -14.94
N PHE A 54 0.92 2.74 -15.06
CA PHE A 54 0.21 2.52 -16.33
C PHE A 54 -0.80 3.63 -16.58
N ALA A 55 -1.09 3.89 -17.86
CA ALA A 55 -2.15 4.80 -18.26
C ALA A 55 -3.51 4.26 -17.79
N GLU A 56 -4.33 5.15 -17.22
CA GLU A 56 -5.70 4.82 -16.83
C GLU A 56 -6.54 4.55 -18.10
N PRO A 57 -7.28 3.43 -18.17
CA PRO A 57 -8.09 3.11 -19.35
C PRO A 57 -9.20 4.14 -19.56
N ALA A 58 -9.32 4.66 -20.80
CA ALA A 58 -10.26 5.72 -21.16
C ALA A 58 -11.74 5.31 -21.09
N GLU A 59 -12.01 4.01 -21.24
CA GLU A 59 -13.35 3.43 -21.13
C GLU A 59 -13.27 2.31 -20.09
N ILE A 60 -14.00 2.48 -18.98
CA ILE A 60 -14.28 1.40 -18.03
C ILE A 60 -15.33 0.45 -18.66
N GLU A 61 -15.17 0.08 -19.93
CA GLU A 61 -15.87 -1.06 -20.52
C GLU A 61 -15.17 -2.33 -20.04
N MET A 62 -15.38 -2.64 -18.76
CA MET A 62 -14.77 -3.79 -18.12
C MET A 62 -15.47 -5.09 -18.54
N GLY A 63 -14.90 -5.73 -19.55
CA GLY A 63 -14.80 -7.19 -19.60
C GLY A 63 -13.96 -7.79 -18.45
N LEU A 64 -13.45 -6.94 -17.54
CA LEU A 64 -12.64 -7.25 -16.37
C LEU A 64 -13.55 -7.39 -15.12
N GLY A 65 -14.42 -8.40 -15.15
CA GLY A 65 -15.10 -9.05 -14.00
C GLY A 65 -15.37 -8.25 -12.73
N LYS A 66 -16.52 -7.56 -12.67
CA LYS A 66 -17.41 -7.28 -11.52
C LYS A 66 -16.91 -6.85 -10.13
N ASP A 67 -15.62 -6.79 -9.78
CA ASP A 67 -15.17 -5.94 -8.66
C ASP A 67 -13.64 -5.75 -8.63
N LEU A 68 -13.12 -4.75 -9.36
CA LEU A 68 -11.71 -4.34 -9.27
C LEU A 68 -11.29 -3.95 -7.86
N ARG A 69 -12.22 -3.45 -7.03
CA ARG A 69 -11.95 -3.16 -5.63
C ARG A 69 -11.75 -4.44 -4.84
N ALA A 70 -12.53 -5.50 -5.09
CA ALA A 70 -12.26 -6.82 -4.51
C ALA A 70 -10.93 -7.42 -5.00
N PHE A 71 -10.58 -7.22 -6.28
CA PHE A 71 -9.28 -7.66 -6.80
C PHE A 71 -8.12 -6.91 -6.12
N GLY A 72 -8.22 -5.59 -6.00
CA GLY A 72 -7.25 -4.79 -5.24
C GLY A 72 -7.19 -5.18 -3.77
N ALA A 73 -8.32 -5.49 -3.11
CA ALA A 73 -8.34 -5.95 -1.73
C ALA A 73 -7.66 -7.32 -1.55
N ARG A 74 -7.77 -8.22 -2.55
CA ARG A 74 -6.98 -9.48 -2.55
C ARG A 74 -5.49 -9.18 -2.66
N TRP A 75 -5.12 -8.23 -3.50
CA TRP A 75 -3.72 -7.89 -3.67
C TRP A 75 -3.14 -7.15 -2.46
N TRP A 76 -3.96 -6.36 -1.76
CA TRP A 76 -3.61 -5.80 -0.46
C TRP A 76 -3.21 -6.88 0.55
N ALA A 77 -3.80 -8.09 0.48
CA ALA A 77 -3.40 -9.20 1.33
C ALA A 77 -1.95 -9.66 1.13
N GLU A 78 -1.32 -9.31 0.00
CA GLU A 78 0.10 -9.55 -0.28
C GLU A 78 1.01 -8.38 0.17
N ILE A 79 0.46 -7.16 0.25
CA ILE A 79 1.18 -5.96 0.70
C ILE A 79 1.20 -5.89 2.24
N GLU A 80 0.06 -6.17 2.87
CA GLU A 80 -0.16 -6.03 4.31
C GLU A 80 0.88 -6.78 5.16
N PRO A 81 1.24 -8.05 4.89
CA PRO A 81 2.30 -8.74 5.64
C PRO A 81 3.67 -8.07 5.54
N LYS A 82 3.99 -7.45 4.39
CA LYS A 82 5.26 -6.75 4.17
C LYS A 82 5.31 -5.47 4.99
N LEU A 83 4.21 -4.72 5.02
CA LEU A 83 4.05 -3.55 5.88
C LEU A 83 4.11 -3.92 7.37
N TYR A 84 3.45 -5.02 7.78
CA TYR A 84 3.54 -5.53 9.14
C TYR A 84 4.98 -5.86 9.51
N ASN A 85 5.70 -6.59 8.66
CA ASN A 85 7.10 -6.92 8.93
C ASN A 85 7.97 -5.66 9.04
N LEU A 86 7.78 -4.68 8.16
CA LEU A 86 8.54 -3.42 8.19
C LEU A 86 8.28 -2.58 9.45
N LEU A 87 7.01 -2.44 9.85
CA LEU A 87 6.58 -1.45 10.84
C LEU A 87 6.32 -2.03 12.23
N CYS A 88 5.91 -3.29 12.31
CA CYS A 88 5.35 -3.89 13.50
C CYS A 88 6.26 -4.98 14.07
N SER A 89 6.89 -5.80 13.22
CA SER A 89 7.77 -6.88 13.68
C SER A 89 9.02 -6.36 14.40
N SER A 90 9.28 -6.89 15.59
CA SER A 90 10.52 -6.59 16.33
C SER A 90 11.78 -7.12 15.65
N GLU A 91 11.63 -8.02 14.67
CA GLU A 91 12.75 -8.64 13.95
C GLU A 91 13.26 -7.78 12.78
N SER A 92 12.51 -6.75 12.37
CA SER A 92 12.96 -5.84 11.31
C SER A 92 14.06 -4.91 11.82
N SER A 93 15.27 -5.08 11.29
CA SER A 93 16.44 -4.25 11.61
C SER A 93 16.25 -2.78 11.21
N GLU A 94 15.41 -2.53 10.20
CA GLU A 94 15.15 -1.20 9.65
C GLU A 94 13.99 -0.49 10.36
N ARG A 95 13.21 -1.22 11.16
CA ARG A 95 12.00 -0.71 11.82
C ARG A 95 12.24 0.59 12.57
N SER A 96 13.26 0.66 13.42
CA SER A 96 13.54 1.86 14.22
C SER A 96 13.86 3.09 13.35
N GLN A 97 14.53 2.88 12.21
CA GLN A 97 14.86 3.95 11.27
C GLN A 97 13.62 4.40 10.49
N ILE A 98 12.76 3.47 10.08
CA ILE A 98 11.50 3.77 9.38
C ILE A 98 10.56 4.53 10.32
N LEU A 99 10.40 4.06 11.56
CA LEU A 99 9.57 4.72 12.57
C LEU A 99 10.07 6.13 12.93
N ALA A 100 11.38 6.38 12.83
CA ALA A 100 11.94 7.73 13.04
C ALA A 100 11.64 8.69 11.87
N GLN A 101 11.36 8.17 10.67
CA GLN A 101 10.99 8.96 9.49
C GLN A 101 9.48 9.19 9.38
N LEU A 102 8.67 8.33 9.99
CA LEU A 102 7.26 8.62 10.14
C LEU A 102 7.14 9.93 10.94
N PRO A 103 6.31 10.89 10.51
CA PRO A 103 5.96 12.03 11.35
C PRO A 103 5.63 11.47 12.72
N ALA A 104 6.21 12.05 13.79
CA ALA A 104 5.86 11.65 15.13
C ALA A 104 4.33 11.70 15.19
N ALA A 105 3.68 10.53 15.11
CA ALA A 105 2.27 10.41 15.39
C ALA A 105 2.23 10.92 16.81
N LYS A 106 1.80 12.17 17.00
CA LYS A 106 1.73 12.82 18.30
C LYS A 106 0.75 11.97 19.09
N GLY A 107 1.28 10.97 19.78
CA GLY A 107 0.50 9.79 20.07
C GLY A 107 1.32 8.53 20.33
N GLY A 108 2.38 8.65 21.15
CA GLY A 108 2.73 7.55 22.06
C GLY A 108 1.60 7.20 23.05
N THR A 109 0.46 7.90 22.97
CA THR A 109 -0.81 7.60 23.61
C THR A 109 -1.96 7.88 22.62
N ALA A 110 -2.94 6.99 22.58
CA ALA A 110 -4.00 6.87 21.56
C ALA A 110 -5.06 8.00 21.52
N THR A 111 -4.69 9.27 21.60
CA THR A 111 -5.68 10.37 21.60
C THR A 111 -5.13 11.64 20.95
N ALA A 112 -5.88 12.12 19.95
CA ALA A 112 -5.85 13.44 19.32
C ALA A 112 -5.07 13.60 18.00
N VAL A 113 -5.66 13.09 16.91
CA VAL A 113 -5.68 13.80 15.61
C VAL A 113 -7.10 14.36 15.41
N VAL A 114 -7.51 15.28 16.29
CA VAL A 114 -8.67 16.15 16.07
C VAL A 114 -8.18 17.57 16.36
N GLY A 115 -7.47 18.16 15.40
CA GLY A 115 -7.04 19.55 15.53
C GLY A 115 -5.88 19.93 14.62
N GLY A 116 -6.20 20.52 13.48
CA GLY A 116 -5.36 21.56 12.87
C GLY A 116 -4.84 21.31 11.47
N ASP A 117 -4.24 20.16 11.21
CA ASP A 117 -3.74 19.80 9.87
C ASP A 117 -4.75 18.86 9.21
N SER A 118 -5.18 19.18 7.99
CA SER A 118 -6.08 18.29 7.23
C SER A 118 -5.51 16.88 7.24
N GLY A 119 -6.29 15.87 7.66
CA GLY A 119 -5.82 14.48 7.80
C GLY A 119 -5.06 13.94 6.58
N ASN A 120 -5.31 14.50 5.40
CA ASN A 120 -4.61 14.19 4.16
C ASN A 120 -3.12 14.58 4.18
N ALA A 121 -2.72 15.68 4.83
CA ALA A 121 -1.32 16.10 4.92
C ALA A 121 -0.49 15.18 5.82
N ALA A 122 -1.08 14.68 6.91
CA ALA A 122 -0.44 13.65 7.73
C ALA A 122 -0.35 12.32 6.97
N ALA A 123 -1.37 11.99 6.15
CA ALA A 123 -1.38 10.76 5.36
C ALA A 123 -0.32 10.81 4.27
N ASP A 124 -0.17 11.96 3.64
CA ASP A 124 0.83 12.25 2.61
C ASP A 124 2.25 12.02 3.13
N ASN A 125 2.56 12.55 4.31
CA ASN A 125 3.88 12.38 4.91
C ASN A 125 4.18 10.90 5.28
N ILE A 126 3.23 10.19 5.88
CA ILE A 126 3.41 8.76 6.20
C ILE A 126 3.56 7.95 4.91
N ALA A 127 2.69 8.16 3.93
CA ALA A 127 2.73 7.44 2.66
C ALA A 127 4.03 7.72 1.90
N THR A 128 4.53 8.96 1.90
CA THR A 128 5.78 9.35 1.25
C THR A 128 7.00 8.65 1.88
N ALA A 129 6.99 8.45 3.20
CA ALA A 129 8.02 7.68 3.87
C ALA A 129 7.94 6.17 3.57
N LEU A 130 6.72 5.63 3.40
CA LEU A 130 6.50 4.19 3.20
C LEU A 130 6.66 3.73 1.75
N ALA A 131 6.24 4.53 0.77
CA ALA A 131 6.18 4.10 -0.62
C ALA A 131 7.53 3.65 -1.20
N PRO A 132 8.66 4.36 -0.99
CA PRO A 132 9.96 3.90 -1.50
C PRO A 132 10.37 2.52 -0.97
N LEU A 133 10.04 2.23 0.29
CA LEU A 133 10.35 0.96 0.94
C LEU A 133 9.56 -0.20 0.32
N LEU A 134 8.34 0.06 -0.14
CA LEU A 134 7.51 -0.96 -0.77
C LEU A 134 7.93 -1.30 -2.20
N ILE A 135 8.56 -0.39 -2.95
CA ILE A 135 8.90 -0.63 -4.36
C ILE A 135 9.75 -1.89 -4.53
N GLY A 136 10.80 -2.05 -3.72
CA GLY A 136 11.69 -3.21 -3.80
C GLY A 136 11.12 -4.49 -3.19
N LEU A 137 10.00 -4.40 -2.48
CA LEU A 137 9.37 -5.53 -1.80
C LEU A 137 8.21 -6.10 -2.60
N LEU A 138 7.59 -5.32 -3.50
CA LEU A 138 6.44 -5.73 -4.28
C LEU A 138 6.86 -6.29 -5.64
N PRO A 139 6.13 -7.29 -6.18
CA PRO A 139 6.36 -7.71 -7.55
C PRO A 139 6.13 -6.53 -8.51
N PHE A 140 6.77 -6.58 -9.68
CA PHE A 140 6.74 -5.56 -10.74
C PHE A 140 7.50 -4.25 -10.45
N ASN A 141 7.94 -3.98 -9.20
CA ASN A 141 8.67 -2.76 -8.82
C ASN A 141 8.00 -1.45 -9.29
N LEU A 142 6.66 -1.43 -9.37
CA LEU A 142 5.91 -0.29 -9.91
C LEU A 142 5.69 0.78 -8.83
N PRO A 143 6.13 2.05 -9.06
CA PRO A 143 5.96 3.13 -8.10
C PRO A 143 4.50 3.32 -7.66
N ILE A 144 3.54 3.25 -8.58
CA ILE A 144 2.13 3.47 -8.23
C ILE A 144 1.53 2.40 -7.32
N ILE A 145 1.92 1.13 -7.48
CA ILE A 145 1.42 0.05 -6.63
C ILE A 145 1.93 0.27 -5.20
N ALA A 146 3.21 0.63 -5.06
CA ALA A 146 3.82 0.99 -3.79
C ALA A 146 3.16 2.24 -3.16
N SER A 147 2.93 3.30 -3.94
CA SER A 147 2.25 4.52 -3.50
C SER A 147 0.83 4.26 -3.01
N VAL A 148 0.05 3.42 -3.71
CA VAL A 148 -1.31 3.07 -3.28
C VAL A 148 -1.29 2.26 -1.98
N GLY A 149 -0.42 1.23 -1.89
CA GLY A 149 -0.26 0.45 -0.67
C GLY A 149 0.17 1.30 0.53
N ALA A 150 1.13 2.20 0.33
CA ALA A 150 1.59 3.15 1.35
C ALA A 150 0.47 4.11 1.78
N THR A 151 -0.37 4.57 0.84
CA THR A 151 -1.48 5.48 1.14
C THR A 151 -2.59 4.79 1.95
N ILE A 152 -2.92 3.54 1.62
CA ILE A 152 -3.86 2.72 2.41
C ILE A 152 -3.32 2.57 3.84
N ALA A 153 -2.06 2.16 3.98
CA ALA A 153 -1.39 2.03 5.27
C ALA A 153 -1.41 3.33 6.09
N ALA A 154 -1.08 4.45 5.45
CA ALA A 154 -1.08 5.77 6.07
C ALA A 154 -2.45 6.16 6.62
N LYS A 155 -3.52 5.91 5.85
CA LYS A 155 -4.90 6.18 6.28
C LYS A 155 -5.31 5.29 7.46
N MET A 156 -4.95 4.00 7.43
CA MET A 156 -5.19 3.09 8.57
C MET A 156 -4.46 3.57 9.83
N ILE A 157 -3.17 3.91 9.72
CA ILE A 157 -2.34 4.40 10.83
C ILE A 157 -2.91 5.71 11.41
N LEU A 158 -3.40 6.63 10.58
CA LEU A 158 -3.99 7.88 11.07
C LEU A 158 -5.35 7.69 11.71
N SER A 159 -6.17 6.79 11.18
CA SER A 159 -7.50 6.53 11.72
C SER A 159 -7.45 5.81 13.07
N SER A 160 -6.51 4.87 13.24
CA SER A 160 -6.52 3.90 14.35
C SER A 160 -5.28 3.99 15.25
N GLY A 161 -4.23 4.68 14.81
CA GLY A 161 -2.91 4.68 15.43
C GLY A 161 -2.06 3.48 14.98
N LEU A 162 -0.73 3.65 15.01
CA LEU A 162 0.21 2.63 14.55
C LEU A 162 0.07 1.31 15.32
N LYS A 163 -0.04 1.37 16.66
CA LYS A 163 -0.17 0.16 17.48
C LYS A 163 -1.41 -0.64 17.12
N THR A 164 -2.57 0.00 17.11
CA THR A 164 -3.85 -0.64 16.74
C THR A 164 -3.80 -1.19 15.32
N THR A 165 -3.18 -0.46 14.39
CA THR A 165 -3.00 -0.93 13.00
C THR A 165 -2.15 -2.19 12.94
N CYS A 166 -1.05 -2.25 13.71
CA CYS A 166 -0.22 -3.44 13.81
C CYS A 166 -0.99 -4.63 14.40
N ASP A 167 -1.77 -4.42 15.46
CA ASP A 167 -2.59 -5.47 16.08
C ASP A 167 -3.63 -6.01 15.07
N MET A 168 -4.32 -5.11 14.35
CA MET A 168 -5.29 -5.47 13.30
C MET A 168 -4.65 -6.25 12.15
N TRP A 169 -3.48 -5.82 11.68
CA TRP A 169 -2.76 -6.53 10.62
C TRP A 169 -2.30 -7.90 11.08
N GLN A 170 -1.80 -8.03 12.31
CA GLN A 170 -1.43 -9.33 12.87
C GLN A 170 -2.63 -10.29 12.89
N GLU A 171 -3.77 -9.85 13.43
CA GLU A 171 -5.00 -10.64 13.48
C GLU A 171 -5.46 -11.06 12.07
N SER A 172 -5.42 -10.12 11.11
CA SER A 172 -5.75 -10.35 9.70
C SER A 172 -4.84 -11.40 9.05
N ILE A 173 -3.52 -11.32 9.29
CA ILE A 173 -2.53 -12.29 8.80
C ILE A 173 -2.80 -13.68 9.41
N GLU A 174 -2.90 -13.76 10.73
CA GLU A 174 -3.12 -15.02 11.45
C GLU A 174 -4.43 -15.71 11.04
N ALA A 175 -5.51 -14.94 10.86
CA ALA A 175 -6.79 -15.46 10.41
C ALA A 175 -6.71 -16.09 9.01
N ARG A 176 -5.94 -15.47 8.10
CA ARG A 176 -5.72 -15.99 6.74
C ARG A 176 -4.88 -17.25 6.74
N GLU A 177 -3.79 -17.29 7.51
CA GLU A 177 -2.94 -18.47 7.63
C GLU A 177 -3.71 -19.66 8.25
N ALA A 178 -4.53 -19.39 9.27
CA ALA A 178 -5.43 -20.41 9.83
C ALA A 178 -6.48 -20.92 8.83
N ALA A 179 -7.00 -20.06 7.95
CA ALA A 179 -7.94 -20.44 6.90
C ALA A 179 -7.28 -21.30 5.81
N LYS A 180 -6.05 -20.97 5.40
CA LYS A 180 -5.25 -21.76 4.46
C LYS A 180 -4.98 -23.17 5.01
N ALA A 181 -4.50 -23.26 6.26
CA ALA A 181 -4.21 -24.53 6.91
C ALA A 181 -5.45 -25.45 7.00
N LYS A 182 -6.64 -24.89 7.25
CA LYS A 182 -7.91 -25.65 7.25
C LYS A 182 -8.31 -26.17 5.86
N THR A 183 -7.96 -25.42 4.81
CA THR A 183 -8.28 -25.79 3.43
C THR A 183 -7.35 -26.89 2.93
N GLU A 184 -6.07 -26.83 3.30
CA GLU A 184 -5.07 -27.84 2.97
C GLU A 184 -5.22 -29.14 3.78
N ALA A 185 -5.73 -29.05 5.01
CA ALA A 185 -5.97 -30.21 5.87
C ALA A 185 -7.25 -31.01 5.53
N LYS A 186 -8.09 -30.53 4.61
CA LYS A 186 -9.29 -31.26 4.16
C LYS A 186 -8.90 -32.17 2.99
N PRO A 187 -8.88 -33.51 3.15
CA PRO A 187 -8.65 -34.41 2.03
C PRO A 187 -9.76 -34.20 1.00
N ALA A 188 -9.41 -34.22 -0.29
CA ALA A 188 -10.40 -34.33 -1.34
C ALA A 188 -11.17 -35.64 -1.16
N GLU A 189 -12.40 -35.55 -0.67
CA GLU A 189 -13.39 -36.64 -0.74
C GLU A 189 -13.99 -36.73 -2.15
#